data_AF-A0AAW7E8V4-F1
#
_entry.id   AF-A0AAW7E8V4-F1
#
_cell.length_a   1.000
_cell.length_b   1.000
_cell.length_c   1.000
_cell.angle_alpha   90.00
_cell.angle_beta   90.00
_cell.angle_gamma   90.00
#
_symmetry.space_group_name_H-M   'P 1'
#
loop_
_entity.id
_entity.type
_entity.pdbx_description
1 polymer ?
#
loop_
_entity_poly.entity_id
_entity_poly.type
_entity_poly.pdbx_seq_one_letter_code
_entity_poly.pdbx_strand_id
1 'polypeptide(L)'
;MKFKIFLGMVAITFSNLNHAETVVNSKDFKPLNEVRVSMQRMLRSTEGRYFLSLYAGIWNPHAVMTDLVENKNISFKGLQKADQLTLKSVNSETDATENSMYQLTGTLNANTGYFKTLLSEGTDTFGKNIQFEPAVKVNNKPSFFFKFYSGDQTTTYGAPLQRVDVVNKNNNQTIQSLTGFAAYPKSIGYMDINFDGYYDIILSDISQSYSVEDKRYIYWMYNPKTGQFQRSPQLEKIIGFPNLHGEKQQIDFGGGKIYQVENGLLNRI
;
A
#
# COMPACT_ATOMS: atom_id res chain seq x y z
N MET A 1 69.89 -54.07 -18.38
CA MET A 1 70.24 -53.69 -16.99
C MET A 1 69.22 -52.65 -16.53
N LYS A 2 68.80 -52.73 -15.25
CA LYS A 2 67.48 -52.34 -14.71
C LYS A 2 67.10 -50.84 -14.85
N PHE A 3 65.91 -50.58 -15.41
CA PHE A 3 65.16 -49.32 -15.27
C PHE A 3 64.70 -49.17 -13.80
N LYS A 4 64.97 -48.02 -13.18
CA LYS A 4 64.39 -47.65 -11.88
C LYS A 4 63.48 -46.44 -12.08
N ILE A 5 62.18 -46.67 -11.96
CA ILE A 5 61.13 -45.66 -11.91
C ILE A 5 61.13 -45.08 -10.49
N PHE A 6 61.35 -43.78 -10.36
CA PHE A 6 61.13 -43.06 -9.10
C PHE A 6 59.66 -42.59 -9.05
N LEU A 7 58.92 -43.14 -8.09
CA LEU A 7 57.56 -42.73 -7.77
C LEU A 7 57.64 -41.51 -6.83
N GLY A 8 57.36 -40.31 -7.35
CA GLY A 8 57.20 -39.11 -6.52
C GLY A 8 55.77 -39.02 -6.00
N MET A 9 55.58 -39.19 -4.68
CA MET A 9 54.30 -38.91 -4.02
C MET A 9 54.01 -37.40 -4.06
N VAL A 10 52.88 -37.02 -4.68
CA VAL A 10 52.30 -35.69 -4.56
C VAL A 10 51.50 -35.64 -3.26
N ALA A 11 52.00 -34.92 -2.26
CA ALA A 11 51.21 -34.56 -1.07
C ALA A 11 50.36 -33.32 -1.41
N ILE A 12 49.07 -33.51 -1.67
CA ILE A 12 48.11 -32.41 -1.78
C ILE A 12 47.67 -32.05 -0.37
N THR A 13 48.26 -31.00 0.20
CA THR A 13 47.77 -30.39 1.43
C THR A 13 46.51 -29.60 1.11
N PHE A 14 45.33 -30.15 1.40
CA PHE A 14 44.10 -29.37 1.46
C PHE A 14 44.15 -28.47 2.70
N SER A 15 44.38 -27.18 2.49
CA SER A 15 44.14 -26.17 3.51
C SER A 15 42.64 -26.16 3.86
N ASN A 16 42.33 -26.47 5.11
CA ASN A 16 40.99 -26.41 5.67
C ASN A 16 40.39 -25.02 5.42
N LEU A 17 39.44 -24.93 4.50
CA LEU A 17 38.51 -23.82 4.40
C LEU A 17 37.67 -23.85 5.68
N ASN A 18 38.07 -23.07 6.68
CA ASN A 18 37.20 -22.70 7.78
C ASN A 18 35.97 -21.99 7.17
N HIS A 19 34.89 -22.74 6.99
CA HIS A 19 33.58 -22.13 6.83
C HIS A 19 33.29 -21.41 8.14
N ALA A 20 33.28 -20.08 8.10
CA ALA A 20 32.59 -19.31 9.10
C ALA A 20 31.14 -19.81 9.10
N GLU A 21 30.73 -20.47 10.18
CA GLU A 21 29.31 -20.71 10.43
C GLU A 21 28.64 -19.35 10.51
N THR A 22 27.97 -18.95 9.44
CA THR A 22 26.92 -17.94 9.55
C THR A 22 25.90 -18.52 10.50
N VAL A 23 25.94 -18.07 11.75
CA VAL A 23 24.83 -18.23 12.70
C VAL A 23 23.63 -17.59 12.02
N VAL A 24 22.81 -18.40 11.35
CA VAL A 24 21.47 -18.02 10.94
C VAL A 24 20.71 -17.94 12.25
N ASN A 25 20.74 -16.77 12.87
CA ASN A 25 19.80 -16.43 13.92
C ASN A 25 18.45 -16.29 13.20
N SER A 26 17.82 -17.42 12.88
CA SER A 26 16.50 -17.45 12.27
C SER A 26 15.56 -16.90 13.32
N LYS A 27 15.32 -15.60 13.27
CA LYS A 27 14.30 -14.97 14.07
C LYS A 27 12.99 -15.67 13.71
N ASP A 28 12.47 -16.48 14.62
CA ASP A 28 11.27 -17.28 14.36
C ASP A 28 10.07 -16.34 14.27
N PHE A 29 9.64 -16.08 13.04
CA PHE A 29 8.50 -15.23 12.77
C PHE A 29 7.21 -16.03 12.82
N LYS A 30 6.25 -15.59 13.65
CA LYS A 30 4.93 -16.21 13.80
C LYS A 30 3.92 -15.52 12.88
N PRO A 31 3.11 -16.26 12.11
CA PRO A 31 2.07 -15.66 11.28
C PRO A 31 1.15 -14.74 12.09
N LEU A 32 0.92 -13.53 11.58
CA LEU A 32 -0.12 -12.63 12.04
C LEU A 32 -1.31 -12.75 11.10
N ASN A 33 -2.42 -13.22 11.65
CA ASN A 33 -3.69 -13.22 10.96
C ASN A 33 -4.42 -11.90 11.23
N GLU A 34 -5.40 -11.56 10.39
CA GLU A 34 -6.28 -10.39 10.58
C GLU A 34 -5.65 -9.00 10.42
N VAL A 35 -4.50 -8.91 9.74
CA VAL A 35 -3.93 -7.59 9.37
C VAL A 35 -4.74 -6.99 8.22
N ARG A 36 -5.35 -5.83 8.46
CA ARG A 36 -6.14 -5.11 7.45
C ARG A 36 -5.24 -4.40 6.44
N VAL A 37 -5.43 -4.67 5.15
CA VAL A 37 -4.82 -3.90 4.06
C VAL A 37 -5.76 -2.77 3.67
N SER A 38 -5.41 -1.54 4.06
CA SER A 38 -6.21 -0.35 3.74
C SER A 38 -5.73 0.21 2.40
N MET A 39 -6.40 -0.17 1.32
CA MET A 39 -6.00 0.19 -0.04
C MET A 39 -6.72 1.44 -0.54
N GLN A 40 -5.96 2.47 -0.92
CA GLN A 40 -6.49 3.68 -1.54
C GLN A 40 -6.36 3.57 -3.07
N ARG A 41 -7.46 3.81 -3.78
CA ARG A 41 -7.49 3.92 -5.24
C ARG A 41 -7.76 5.35 -5.63
N MET A 42 -6.86 5.94 -6.39
CA MET A 42 -7.08 7.22 -7.05
C MET A 42 -7.59 6.97 -8.46
N LEU A 43 -8.83 7.37 -8.71
CA LEU A 43 -9.52 7.12 -9.96
C LEU A 43 -9.98 8.44 -10.60
N ARG A 44 -9.97 8.50 -11.92
CA ARG A 44 -10.50 9.63 -12.68
C ARG A 44 -11.65 9.16 -13.55
N SER A 45 -12.72 9.95 -13.65
CA SER A 45 -13.78 9.66 -14.61
C SER A 45 -13.23 9.79 -16.04
N THR A 46 -13.63 8.91 -16.95
CA THR A 46 -13.20 8.94 -18.35
C THR A 46 -13.62 10.23 -19.08
N GLU A 47 -14.71 10.87 -18.65
CA GLU A 47 -15.16 12.18 -19.13
C GLU A 47 -14.36 13.36 -18.54
N GLY A 48 -13.47 13.10 -17.58
CA GLY A 48 -12.56 14.09 -17.00
C GLY A 48 -13.11 15.00 -15.90
N ARG A 49 -14.42 15.00 -15.62
CA ARG A 49 -15.06 15.87 -14.61
C ARG A 49 -14.76 15.49 -13.16
N TYR A 50 -14.71 14.19 -12.85
CA TYR A 50 -14.60 13.72 -11.47
C TYR A 50 -13.26 13.07 -11.18
N PHE A 51 -12.75 13.34 -9.99
CA PHE A 51 -11.66 12.59 -9.37
C PHE A 51 -12.22 11.88 -8.13
N LEU A 52 -11.88 10.60 -7.94
CA LEU A 52 -12.39 9.77 -6.85
C LEU A 52 -11.22 9.14 -6.11
N SER A 53 -11.06 9.54 -4.84
CA SER A 53 -10.19 8.87 -3.88
C SER A 53 -11.02 7.83 -3.13
N LEU A 54 -10.82 6.53 -3.40
CA LEU A 54 -11.66 5.43 -2.93
C LEU A 54 -10.87 4.46 -2.04
N TYR A 55 -11.32 4.27 -0.82
CA TYR A 55 -10.90 3.18 0.06
C TYR A 55 -11.92 2.04 0.00
N ALA A 56 -11.51 0.90 -0.54
CA ALA A 56 -12.36 -0.28 -0.73
C ALA A 56 -11.57 -1.58 -0.50
N GLY A 57 -12.29 -2.66 -0.19
CA GLY A 57 -11.72 -3.92 0.33
C GLY A 57 -11.55 -3.92 1.85
N ILE A 58 -12.17 -2.96 2.53
CA ILE A 58 -12.19 -2.81 3.99
C ILE A 58 -13.64 -2.78 4.48
N TRP A 59 -13.84 -3.00 5.78
CA TRP A 59 -15.11 -2.68 6.43
C TRP A 59 -15.41 -1.19 6.30
N ASN A 60 -16.66 -0.83 6.00
CA ASN A 60 -17.10 0.53 5.71
C ASN A 60 -16.22 1.26 4.66
N PRO A 61 -16.25 0.82 3.39
CA PRO A 61 -15.66 1.57 2.29
C PRO A 61 -16.09 3.03 2.31
N HIS A 62 -15.17 3.91 1.94
CA HIS A 62 -15.40 5.35 1.91
C HIS A 62 -14.63 5.98 0.77
N ALA A 63 -15.11 7.13 0.33
CA ALA A 63 -14.49 7.85 -0.77
C ALA A 63 -14.67 9.35 -0.63
N VAL A 64 -13.80 10.10 -1.30
CA VAL A 64 -14.01 11.52 -1.58
C VAL A 64 -14.03 11.67 -3.09
N MET A 65 -15.13 12.18 -3.63
CA MET A 65 -15.24 12.55 -5.02
C MET A 65 -15.10 14.07 -5.15
N THR A 66 -14.13 14.53 -5.92
CA THR A 66 -13.96 15.92 -6.28
C THR A 66 -14.57 16.15 -7.65
N ASP A 67 -15.56 17.03 -7.72
CA ASP A 67 -16.01 17.63 -8.97
C ASP A 67 -15.03 18.72 -9.37
N LEU A 68 -14.26 18.47 -10.45
CA LEU A 68 -13.21 19.37 -10.92
C LEU A 68 -13.76 20.59 -11.64
N VAL A 69 -15.02 20.57 -12.08
CA VAL A 69 -15.67 21.69 -12.76
C VAL A 69 -16.27 22.65 -11.71
N GLU A 70 -16.93 22.10 -10.70
CA GLU A 70 -17.57 22.88 -9.64
C GLU A 70 -16.65 23.15 -8.44
N ASN A 71 -15.46 22.55 -8.41
CA ASN A 71 -14.52 22.58 -7.29
C ASN A 71 -15.18 22.18 -5.95
N LYS A 72 -15.98 21.11 -5.99
CA LYS A 72 -16.78 20.61 -4.87
C LYS A 72 -16.33 19.21 -4.46
N ASN A 73 -16.13 18.99 -3.16
CA ASN A 73 -15.86 17.67 -2.60
C ASN A 73 -17.14 17.04 -2.05
N ILE A 74 -17.36 15.76 -2.38
CA ILE A 74 -18.47 14.95 -1.88
C ILE A 74 -17.86 13.73 -1.18
N SER A 75 -18.05 13.66 0.14
CA SER A 75 -17.61 12.52 0.94
C SER A 75 -18.67 11.43 0.92
N PHE A 76 -18.24 10.17 0.77
CA PHE A 76 -19.10 9.01 0.74
C PHE A 76 -18.66 7.95 1.76
N LYS A 77 -19.63 7.21 2.30
CA LYS A 77 -19.43 5.96 3.04
C LYS A 77 -20.44 4.92 2.58
N GLY A 78 -20.12 3.64 2.74
CA GLY A 78 -21.08 2.63 2.35
C GLY A 78 -20.64 1.20 2.59
N LEU A 79 -21.11 0.31 1.71
CA LEU A 79 -20.94 -1.14 1.83
C LEU A 79 -20.31 -1.71 0.55
N GLN A 80 -19.60 -2.82 0.73
CA GLN A 80 -19.06 -3.61 -0.36
C GLN A 80 -19.49 -5.07 -0.23
N LYS A 81 -19.97 -5.65 -1.33
CA LYS A 81 -20.21 -7.08 -1.47
C LYS A 81 -19.51 -7.60 -2.72
N ALA A 82 -18.44 -8.35 -2.53
CA ALA A 82 -17.51 -8.72 -3.61
C ALA A 82 -17.06 -7.46 -4.38
N ASP A 83 -17.32 -7.40 -5.68
CA ASP A 83 -16.96 -6.26 -6.54
C ASP A 83 -18.02 -5.15 -6.54
N GLN A 84 -19.19 -5.35 -5.93
CA GLN A 84 -20.24 -4.35 -5.87
C GLN A 84 -20.02 -3.38 -4.71
N LEU A 85 -20.06 -2.09 -5.01
CA LEU A 85 -20.00 -0.98 -4.05
C LEU A 85 -21.29 -0.18 -4.09
N THR A 86 -21.81 0.16 -2.92
CA THR A 86 -22.90 1.12 -2.75
C THR A 86 -22.44 2.16 -1.74
N LEU A 87 -22.21 3.38 -2.19
CA LEU A 87 -21.65 4.48 -1.41
C LEU A 87 -22.67 5.62 -1.35
N LYS A 88 -22.97 6.11 -0.15
CA LYS A 88 -23.90 7.23 0.08
C LYS A 88 -23.13 8.44 0.60
N SER A 89 -23.50 9.63 0.13
CA SER A 89 -22.87 10.86 0.58
C SER A 89 -23.15 11.07 2.06
N VAL A 90 -22.13 11.47 2.81
CA VAL A 90 -22.26 11.85 4.22
C VAL A 90 -22.25 13.36 4.36
N ASN A 91 -23.05 13.89 5.28
CA ASN A 91 -22.90 15.27 5.71
C ASN A 91 -21.65 15.37 6.60
N SER A 92 -20.74 16.30 6.29
CA SER A 92 -19.47 16.50 6.98
C SER A 92 -19.61 16.78 8.47
N GLU A 93 -20.78 17.21 8.95
CA GLU A 93 -21.00 17.55 10.37
C GLU A 93 -21.44 16.38 11.25
N THR A 94 -22.15 15.39 10.71
CA THR A 94 -22.79 14.34 11.52
C THR A 94 -22.39 12.92 11.12
N ASP A 95 -21.60 12.76 10.06
CA ASP A 95 -21.22 11.46 9.49
C ASP A 95 -22.43 10.56 9.13
N ALA A 96 -23.64 11.12 9.16
CA ALA A 96 -24.89 10.41 8.99
C ALA A 96 -25.23 10.27 7.50
N THR A 97 -25.74 9.09 7.14
CA THR A 97 -26.19 8.78 5.77
C THR A 97 -27.70 8.90 5.58
N GLU A 98 -28.45 9.20 6.64
CA GLU A 98 -29.92 9.16 6.65
C GLU A 98 -30.57 10.22 5.74
N ASN A 99 -29.81 11.22 5.27
CA ASN A 99 -30.24 12.24 4.31
C ASN A 99 -29.22 12.42 3.16
N SER A 100 -28.63 11.32 2.67
CA SER A 100 -27.61 11.38 1.61
C SER A 100 -28.17 11.99 0.32
N MET A 101 -27.62 13.12 -0.12
CA MET A 101 -27.95 13.75 -1.39
C MET A 101 -27.43 12.98 -2.60
N TYR A 102 -26.29 12.30 -2.49
CA TYR A 102 -25.72 11.53 -3.59
C TYR A 102 -25.56 10.07 -3.22
N GLN A 103 -25.76 9.19 -4.19
CA GLN A 103 -25.40 7.78 -4.08
C GLN A 103 -24.60 7.35 -5.31
N LEU A 104 -23.45 6.73 -5.07
CA LEU A 104 -22.57 6.15 -6.08
C LEU A 104 -22.60 4.63 -5.94
N THR A 105 -23.22 3.96 -6.89
CA THR A 105 -23.34 2.49 -6.91
C THR A 105 -22.64 1.94 -8.12
N GLY A 106 -21.91 0.82 -7.99
CA GLY A 106 -21.20 0.28 -9.15
C GLY A 106 -20.42 -1.00 -8.90
N THR A 107 -19.75 -1.46 -9.96
CA THR A 107 -18.87 -2.64 -9.95
C THR A 107 -17.41 -2.23 -10.09
N LEU A 108 -16.61 -2.47 -9.06
CA LEU A 108 -15.17 -2.19 -9.01
C LEU A 108 -14.38 -3.46 -9.34
N ASN A 109 -13.60 -3.40 -10.42
CA ASN A 109 -12.61 -4.44 -10.66
C ASN A 109 -11.40 -4.21 -9.75
N ALA A 110 -11.24 -5.05 -8.72
CA ALA A 110 -10.18 -4.87 -7.73
C ALA A 110 -8.75 -5.01 -8.30
N ASN A 111 -8.58 -5.71 -9.44
CA ASN A 111 -7.28 -5.95 -10.07
C ASN A 111 -6.87 -4.80 -10.99
N THR A 112 -7.82 -4.23 -11.73
CA THR A 112 -7.53 -3.20 -12.74
C THR A 112 -7.84 -1.78 -12.27
N GLY A 113 -8.66 -1.63 -11.22
CA GLY A 113 -9.09 -0.34 -10.69
C GLY A 113 -10.21 0.33 -11.50
N TYR A 114 -10.68 -0.28 -12.60
CA TYR A 114 -11.84 0.24 -13.32
C TYR A 114 -13.10 0.12 -12.47
N PHE A 115 -13.86 1.20 -12.38
CA PHE A 115 -15.08 1.26 -11.59
C PHE A 115 -16.23 1.81 -12.43
N LYS A 116 -17.17 0.93 -12.77
CA LYS A 116 -18.38 1.26 -13.54
C LYS A 116 -19.46 1.66 -12.57
N THR A 117 -19.93 2.89 -12.63
CA THR A 117 -20.82 3.45 -11.61
C THR A 117 -22.04 4.14 -12.19
N LEU A 118 -23.09 4.19 -11.36
CA LEU A 118 -24.23 5.06 -11.49
C LEU A 118 -24.21 6.04 -10.31
N LEU A 119 -24.14 7.33 -10.60
CA LEU A 119 -24.27 8.42 -9.64
C LEU A 119 -25.71 8.95 -9.67
N SER A 120 -26.46 8.77 -8.60
CA SER A 120 -27.81 9.34 -8.45
C SER A 120 -27.80 10.51 -7.47
N GLU A 121 -28.65 11.51 -7.72
CA GLU A 121 -28.84 12.68 -6.86
C GLU A 121 -30.29 12.72 -6.32
N GLY A 122 -30.44 12.92 -5.02
CA GLY A 122 -31.73 12.92 -4.33
C GLY A 122 -32.51 11.62 -4.55
N THR A 123 -33.74 11.75 -5.05
CA THR A 123 -34.63 10.64 -5.37
C THR A 123 -34.58 10.24 -6.85
N ASP A 124 -33.68 10.81 -7.65
CA ASP A 124 -33.57 10.49 -9.07
C ASP A 124 -33.05 9.06 -9.25
N THR A 125 -33.90 8.21 -9.81
CA THR A 125 -33.62 6.79 -10.06
C THR A 125 -32.86 6.55 -11.36
N PHE A 126 -32.80 7.53 -12.26
CA PHE A 126 -32.14 7.35 -13.56
C PHE A 126 -30.62 7.54 -13.47
N GLY A 127 -30.16 8.52 -12.69
CA GLY A 127 -28.74 8.74 -12.39
C GLY A 127 -27.85 8.99 -13.62
N LYS A 128 -26.57 9.29 -13.37
CA LYS A 128 -25.54 9.47 -14.39
C LYS A 128 -24.59 8.28 -14.38
N ASN A 129 -24.43 7.62 -15.53
CA ASN A 129 -23.38 6.61 -15.68
C ASN A 129 -22.01 7.29 -15.72
N ILE A 130 -21.11 6.89 -14.82
CA ILE A 130 -19.73 7.38 -14.76
C ILE A 130 -18.79 6.16 -14.79
N GLN A 131 -17.89 6.14 -15.76
CA GLN A 131 -16.79 5.19 -15.81
C GLN A 131 -15.57 5.83 -15.17
N PHE A 132 -15.04 5.21 -14.13
CA PHE A 132 -13.77 5.58 -13.53
C PHE A 132 -12.67 4.61 -13.96
N GLU A 133 -11.47 5.15 -14.10
CA GLU A 133 -10.23 4.43 -14.42
C GLU A 133 -9.09 4.91 -13.50
N PRO A 134 -7.99 4.16 -13.34
CA PRO A 134 -6.84 4.61 -12.57
C PRO A 134 -6.37 5.99 -13.03
N ALA A 135 -6.17 6.92 -12.09
CA ALA A 135 -5.74 8.28 -12.38
C ALA A 135 -4.34 8.31 -13.04
N VAL A 136 -3.48 7.38 -12.65
CA VAL A 136 -2.17 7.12 -13.28
C VAL A 136 -2.21 5.74 -13.90
N LYS A 137 -2.02 5.67 -15.23
CA LYS A 137 -2.12 4.44 -16.00
C LYS A 137 -0.74 3.81 -16.19
N VAL A 138 -0.63 2.52 -15.87
CA VAL A 138 0.56 1.71 -16.12
C VAL A 138 0.15 0.40 -16.79
N ASN A 139 0.92 -0.05 -17.78
CA ASN A 139 0.54 -1.20 -18.61
C ASN A 139 0.60 -2.53 -17.84
N ASN A 140 1.57 -2.68 -16.95
CA ASN A 140 1.84 -3.94 -16.25
C ASN A 140 1.81 -3.71 -14.73
N LYS A 141 0.65 -3.33 -14.20
CA LYS A 141 0.48 -3.18 -12.76
C LYS A 141 0.56 -4.54 -12.09
N PRO A 142 1.51 -4.78 -11.15
CA PRO A 142 1.57 -6.04 -10.45
C PRO A 142 0.36 -6.19 -9.51
N SER A 143 -0.07 -7.44 -9.30
CA SER A 143 -1.13 -7.78 -8.38
C SER A 143 -0.53 -8.58 -7.22
N PHE A 144 -0.57 -8.00 -6.02
CA PHE A 144 0.02 -8.59 -4.82
C PHE A 144 -1.03 -8.93 -3.77
N PHE A 145 -0.73 -9.96 -2.97
CA PHE A 145 -1.28 -10.15 -1.64
C PHE A 145 -0.14 -10.27 -0.64
N PHE A 146 -0.45 -10.07 0.63
CA PHE A 146 0.56 -9.97 1.68
C PHE A 146 0.33 -11.05 2.74
N LYS A 147 1.42 -11.64 3.23
CA LYS A 147 1.42 -12.44 4.44
C LYS A 147 2.21 -11.71 5.52
N PHE A 148 1.68 -11.72 6.73
CA PHE A 148 2.16 -10.89 7.83
C PHE A 148 2.73 -11.77 8.92
N TYR A 149 3.81 -11.32 9.55
CA TYR A 149 4.42 -12.07 10.63
C TYR A 149 4.95 -11.16 11.74
N SER A 150 4.85 -11.67 12.96
CA SER A 150 5.34 -11.04 14.19
C SER A 150 6.61 -11.74 14.67
N GLY A 151 7.46 -11.00 15.39
CA GLY A 151 8.51 -11.60 16.21
C GLY A 151 8.00 -11.94 17.61
N ASP A 152 8.91 -12.35 18.49
CA ASP A 152 8.54 -12.82 19.84
C ASP A 152 8.27 -11.74 20.88
N GLN A 153 8.55 -10.48 20.58
CA GLN A 153 8.36 -9.38 21.54
C GLN A 153 6.89 -8.95 21.59
N THR A 154 6.38 -8.63 22.77
CA THR A 154 5.05 -8.04 22.93
C THR A 154 5.16 -6.57 23.27
N THR A 155 4.25 -5.77 22.73
CA THR A 155 4.10 -4.34 22.99
C THR A 155 2.70 -4.07 23.57
N THR A 156 2.39 -2.82 23.91
CA THR A 156 1.02 -2.40 24.28
C THR A 156 -0.02 -2.72 23.19
N TYR A 157 0.40 -2.89 21.93
CA TYR A 157 -0.46 -3.24 20.81
C TYR A 157 -0.49 -4.75 20.49
N GLY A 158 0.13 -5.58 21.33
CA GLY A 158 0.37 -7.01 21.08
C GLY A 158 1.71 -7.27 20.38
N ALA A 159 1.85 -8.43 19.74
CA ALA A 159 3.05 -8.79 19.00
C ALA A 159 3.18 -7.92 17.74
N PRO A 160 4.26 -7.12 17.58
CA PRO A 160 4.38 -6.16 16.49
C PRO A 160 4.58 -6.88 15.15
N LEU A 161 4.12 -6.25 14.07
CA LEU A 161 4.42 -6.69 12.72
C LEU A 161 5.91 -6.44 12.46
N GLN A 162 6.65 -7.49 12.09
CA GLN A 162 8.10 -7.41 11.84
C GLN A 162 8.53 -7.98 10.50
N ARG A 163 7.62 -8.67 9.79
CA ARG A 163 7.84 -9.14 8.44
C ARG A 163 6.56 -9.08 7.60
N VAL A 164 6.71 -8.60 6.37
CA VAL A 164 5.66 -8.67 5.33
C VAL A 164 6.24 -9.43 4.15
N ASP A 165 5.64 -10.58 3.82
CA ASP A 165 5.91 -11.25 2.56
C ASP A 165 5.00 -10.70 1.48
N VAL A 166 5.62 -10.24 0.40
CA VAL A 166 4.95 -9.79 -0.81
C VAL A 166 4.82 -10.97 -1.75
N VAL A 167 3.59 -11.39 -2.01
CA VAL A 167 3.29 -12.56 -2.82
C VAL A 167 2.58 -12.15 -4.10
N ASN A 168 3.09 -12.61 -5.24
CA ASN A 168 2.46 -12.38 -6.54
C ASN A 168 1.17 -13.20 -6.64
N LYS A 169 0.03 -12.52 -6.88
CA LYS A 169 -1.29 -13.15 -6.96
C LYS A 169 -1.44 -14.12 -8.13
N ASN A 170 -0.66 -13.96 -9.18
CA ASN A 170 -0.80 -14.74 -10.41
C ASN A 170 -0.15 -16.12 -10.30
N ASN A 171 0.92 -16.26 -9.51
CA ASN A 171 1.69 -17.50 -9.41
C ASN A 171 1.98 -17.95 -7.97
N ASN A 172 1.47 -17.23 -6.97
CA ASN A 172 1.65 -17.49 -5.53
C ASN A 172 3.12 -17.52 -5.04
N GLN A 173 4.06 -16.99 -5.83
CA GLN A 173 5.46 -16.91 -5.42
C GLN A 173 5.68 -15.66 -4.54
N THR A 174 6.36 -15.86 -3.41
CA THR A 174 6.89 -14.75 -2.62
C THR A 174 8.01 -14.08 -3.41
N ILE A 175 7.81 -12.84 -3.82
CA ILE A 175 8.80 -12.07 -4.59
C ILE A 175 9.75 -11.29 -3.69
N GLN A 176 9.35 -11.02 -2.45
CA GLN A 176 10.15 -10.27 -1.49
C GLN A 176 9.63 -10.48 -0.07
N SER A 177 10.56 -10.49 0.90
CA SER A 177 10.25 -10.43 2.33
C SER A 177 10.80 -9.13 2.92
N LEU A 178 9.90 -8.24 3.32
CA LEU A 178 10.24 -6.95 3.94
C LEU A 178 10.47 -7.20 5.43
N THR A 179 11.64 -6.82 5.95
CA THR A 179 12.04 -7.01 7.37
C THR A 179 12.83 -5.81 7.87
N GLY A 180 13.31 -5.84 9.12
CA GLY A 180 14.13 -4.76 9.70
C GLY A 180 13.31 -3.58 10.25
N PHE A 181 12.09 -3.85 10.70
CA PHE A 181 11.19 -2.87 11.29
C PHE A 181 10.35 -3.47 12.43
N ALA A 182 9.67 -2.61 13.19
CA ALA A 182 8.62 -2.97 14.13
C ALA A 182 7.42 -2.04 13.91
N ALA A 183 6.31 -2.61 13.44
CA ALA A 183 5.14 -1.84 13.03
C ALA A 183 3.86 -2.29 13.75
N TYR A 184 2.86 -1.41 13.73
CA TYR A 184 1.54 -1.70 14.26
C TYR A 184 0.93 -2.96 13.61
N PRO A 185 0.45 -3.94 14.41
CA PRO A 185 0.16 -5.27 13.86
C PRO A 185 -1.21 -5.41 13.21
N LYS A 186 -2.13 -4.44 13.32
CA LYS A 186 -3.52 -4.62 12.86
C LYS A 186 -3.80 -4.06 11.47
N SER A 187 -2.93 -3.22 10.91
CA SER A 187 -3.19 -2.66 9.58
C SER A 187 -1.94 -2.14 8.87
N ILE A 188 -2.01 -2.16 7.54
CA ILE A 188 -1.06 -1.48 6.65
C ILE A 188 -1.82 -0.55 5.68
N GLY A 189 -1.13 0.47 5.17
CA GLY A 189 -1.56 1.26 4.03
C GLY A 189 -1.01 0.69 2.73
N TYR A 190 -1.81 0.74 1.65
CA TYR A 190 -1.38 0.35 0.30
C TYR A 190 -1.91 1.37 -0.71
N MET A 191 -1.03 2.24 -1.20
CA MET A 191 -1.42 3.42 -1.99
C MET A 191 -0.26 3.94 -2.85
N ASP A 192 -0.57 4.65 -3.92
CA ASP A 192 0.40 5.28 -4.83
C ASP A 192 0.81 6.66 -4.28
N ILE A 193 1.90 6.72 -3.50
CA ILE A 193 2.27 7.95 -2.77
C ILE A 193 2.96 8.93 -3.69
N ASN A 194 3.77 8.44 -4.61
CA ASN A 194 4.57 9.25 -5.54
C ASN A 194 3.88 9.46 -6.91
N PHE A 195 2.61 9.05 -7.03
CA PHE A 195 1.80 9.19 -8.24
C PHE A 195 2.44 8.58 -9.49
N ASP A 196 3.13 7.45 -9.34
CA ASP A 196 3.79 6.73 -10.45
C ASP A 196 2.93 5.58 -11.01
N GLY A 197 1.75 5.36 -10.44
CA GLY A 197 0.79 4.33 -10.82
C GLY A 197 0.99 2.98 -10.14
N TYR A 198 2.09 2.79 -9.42
CA TYR A 198 2.37 1.62 -8.60
C TYR A 198 2.01 1.90 -7.14
N TYR A 199 1.66 0.86 -6.38
CA TYR A 199 1.25 1.04 -5.00
C TYR A 199 2.40 0.71 -4.05
N ASP A 200 2.59 1.58 -3.08
CA ASP A 200 3.57 1.53 -2.01
C ASP A 200 2.94 0.99 -0.74
N ILE A 201 3.77 0.45 0.16
CA ILE A 201 3.34 -0.06 1.45
C ILE A 201 3.73 0.94 2.54
N ILE A 202 2.76 1.30 3.37
CA ILE A 202 2.94 2.20 4.52
C ILE A 202 2.64 1.42 5.80
N LEU A 203 3.58 1.43 6.75
CA LEU A 203 3.43 0.78 8.04
C LEU A 203 3.52 1.81 9.15
N SER A 204 2.62 1.80 10.13
CA SER A 204 2.75 2.67 11.32
C SER A 204 3.94 2.19 12.15
N ASP A 205 4.95 3.05 12.31
CA ASP A 205 6.17 2.75 13.05
C ASP A 205 5.92 2.82 14.55
N ILE A 206 6.19 1.71 15.24
CA ILE A 206 6.12 1.62 16.71
C ILE A 206 7.49 1.20 17.28
N SER A 207 8.56 1.37 16.49
CA SER A 207 9.93 1.18 16.95
C SER A 207 10.33 2.30 17.92
N GLN A 208 11.44 2.11 18.64
CA GLN A 208 12.02 3.16 19.52
C GLN A 208 11.04 3.76 20.55
N SER A 209 10.09 2.96 21.03
CA SER A 209 9.01 3.38 21.95
C SER A 209 7.99 4.37 21.36
N TYR A 210 7.95 4.55 20.04
CA TYR A 210 6.87 5.29 19.39
C TYR A 210 5.52 4.57 19.56
N SER A 211 4.50 5.39 19.69
CA SER A 211 3.09 5.03 19.71
C SER A 211 2.47 5.31 18.33
N VAL A 212 1.30 4.72 18.04
CA VAL A 212 0.60 5.01 16.77
C VAL A 212 0.15 6.49 16.70
N GLU A 213 -0.04 7.11 17.86
CA GLU A 213 -0.40 8.51 18.03
C GLU A 213 0.72 9.47 17.60
N ASP A 214 1.98 9.01 17.57
CA ASP A 214 3.12 9.79 17.09
C ASP A 214 3.12 9.99 15.56
N LYS A 215 2.23 9.30 14.83
CA LYS A 215 2.05 9.43 13.37
C LYS A 215 3.38 9.29 12.60
N ARG A 216 4.19 8.32 12.99
CA ARG A 216 5.42 7.92 12.31
C ARG A 216 5.15 6.70 11.45
N TYR A 217 5.75 6.67 10.26
CA TYR A 217 5.48 5.65 9.27
C TYR A 217 6.75 5.18 8.57
N ILE A 218 6.79 3.90 8.24
CA ILE A 218 7.78 3.25 7.40
C ILE A 218 7.21 3.16 5.99
N TYR A 219 7.99 3.58 5.00
CA TYR A 219 7.58 3.65 3.61
C TYR A 219 8.38 2.66 2.78
N TRP A 220 7.69 1.73 2.13
CA TRP A 220 8.25 0.79 1.17
C TRP A 220 7.69 1.14 -0.20
N MET A 221 8.54 1.76 -1.03
CA MET A 221 8.18 2.29 -2.34
C MET A 221 8.37 1.22 -3.41
N TYR A 222 7.38 0.97 -4.26
CA TYR A 222 7.54 -0.02 -5.31
C TYR A 222 8.41 0.52 -6.46
N ASN A 223 9.48 -0.18 -6.80
CA ASN A 223 10.30 0.17 -7.95
C ASN A 223 9.96 -0.74 -9.13
N PRO A 224 9.27 -0.23 -10.18
CA PRO A 224 8.85 -1.05 -11.31
C PRO A 224 10.01 -1.53 -12.18
N LYS A 225 11.20 -0.92 -12.09
CA LYS A 225 12.39 -1.35 -12.84
C LYS A 225 13.01 -2.61 -12.23
N THR A 226 12.97 -2.75 -10.91
CA THR A 226 13.51 -3.91 -10.20
C THR A 226 12.44 -4.92 -9.82
N GLY A 227 11.17 -4.52 -9.84
CA GLY A 227 10.04 -5.34 -9.40
C GLY A 227 9.97 -5.52 -7.89
N GLN A 228 10.70 -4.70 -7.12
CA GLN A 228 10.86 -4.83 -5.67
C GLN A 228 10.46 -3.55 -4.94
N PHE A 229 10.02 -3.70 -3.70
CA PHE A 229 9.81 -2.60 -2.76
C PHE A 229 11.15 -2.15 -2.15
N GLN A 230 11.36 -0.84 -2.09
CA GLN A 230 12.55 -0.19 -1.56
C GLN A 230 12.15 0.72 -0.40
N ARG A 231 12.81 0.57 0.75
CA ARG A 231 12.55 1.42 1.91
C ARG A 231 12.96 2.86 1.60
N SER A 232 12.16 3.85 2.03
CA SER A 232 12.44 5.27 1.84
C SER A 232 12.69 5.99 3.17
N PRO A 233 13.93 5.96 3.71
CA PRO A 233 14.28 6.65 4.96
C PRO A 233 14.06 8.17 4.93
N GLN A 234 13.96 8.78 3.74
CA GLN A 234 13.69 10.21 3.60
C GLN A 234 12.23 10.53 3.94
N LEU A 235 11.28 9.71 3.48
CA LEU A 235 9.86 9.88 3.81
C LEU A 235 9.58 9.57 5.29
N GLU A 236 10.33 8.64 5.89
CA GLU A 236 10.20 8.27 7.31
C GLU A 236 10.52 9.44 8.27
N LYS A 237 11.21 10.48 7.79
CA LYS A 237 11.48 11.71 8.57
C LYS A 237 10.26 12.63 8.66
N ILE A 238 9.26 12.46 7.79
CA ILE A 238 8.07 13.30 7.74
C ILE A 238 7.03 12.72 8.70
N ILE A 239 6.76 13.46 9.79
CA ILE A 239 5.70 13.10 10.75
C ILE A 239 4.35 13.47 10.15
N GLY A 240 3.43 12.50 10.14
CA GLY A 240 2.09 12.63 9.56
C GLY A 240 1.72 11.47 8.64
N PHE A 241 0.43 11.12 8.58
CA PHE A 241 -0.06 10.18 7.57
C PHE A 241 -0.27 10.94 6.25
N PRO A 242 0.14 10.40 5.08
CA PRO A 242 -0.03 11.10 3.82
C PRO A 242 -1.51 11.17 3.44
N ASN A 243 -2.04 12.39 3.35
CA ASN A 243 -3.31 12.67 2.71
C ASN A 243 -3.06 13.01 1.23
N LEU A 244 -3.39 12.09 0.33
CA LEU A 244 -3.13 12.22 -1.09
C LEU A 244 -4.22 13.04 -1.80
N HIS A 245 -3.81 14.14 -2.42
CA HIS A 245 -4.59 14.98 -3.32
C HIS A 245 -4.16 14.69 -4.76
N GLY A 246 -4.54 13.52 -5.28
CA GLY A 246 -4.06 13.03 -6.58
C GLY A 246 -4.51 13.87 -7.78
N GLU A 247 -5.60 14.62 -7.66
CA GLU A 247 -6.05 15.59 -8.65
C GLU A 247 -5.07 16.77 -8.80
N LYS A 248 -4.28 17.05 -7.76
CA LYS A 248 -3.23 18.08 -7.74
C LYS A 248 -1.82 17.49 -7.74
N GLN A 249 -1.71 16.15 -7.64
CA GLN A 249 -0.45 15.45 -7.35
C GLN A 249 0.23 16.02 -6.10
N GLN A 250 -0.55 16.29 -5.06
CA GLN A 250 -0.07 16.83 -3.79
C GLN A 250 -0.24 15.84 -2.65
N ILE A 251 0.60 15.96 -1.63
CA ILE A 251 0.50 15.20 -0.40
C ILE A 251 0.51 16.17 0.77
N ASP A 252 -0.50 16.09 1.62
CA ASP A 252 -0.53 16.80 2.90
C ASP A 252 -0.26 15.80 4.04
N PHE A 253 0.84 15.99 4.76
CA PHE A 253 1.15 15.19 5.96
C PHE A 253 0.58 15.81 7.24
N GLY A 254 -0.14 16.93 7.14
CA GLY A 254 -0.64 17.71 8.26
C GLY A 254 0.41 18.64 8.86
N GLY A 255 -0.06 19.60 9.67
CA GLY A 255 0.81 20.61 10.29
C GLY A 255 1.51 21.52 9.26
N GLY A 256 0.85 21.81 8.13
CA GLY A 256 1.38 22.67 7.06
C GLY A 256 2.50 22.02 6.24
N LYS A 257 2.62 20.69 6.27
CA LYS A 257 3.63 19.94 5.50
C LYS A 257 3.00 19.43 4.20
N ILE A 258 2.87 20.33 3.24
CA ILE A 258 2.32 20.04 1.92
C ILE A 258 3.49 19.87 0.93
N TYR A 259 3.40 18.86 0.09
CA TYR A 259 4.38 18.57 -0.95
C TYR A 259 3.68 18.45 -2.29
N GLN A 260 4.21 19.12 -3.29
CA GLN A 260 3.94 18.85 -4.70
C GLN A 260 4.79 17.66 -5.14
N VAL A 261 4.21 16.72 -5.87
CA VAL A 261 4.97 15.62 -6.47
C VAL A 261 5.19 15.90 -7.93
N GLU A 262 6.44 15.83 -8.36
CA GLU A 262 6.85 16.03 -9.76
C GLU A 262 7.80 14.90 -10.15
N ASN A 263 7.47 14.15 -11.20
CA ASN A 263 8.25 13.00 -11.66
C ASN A 263 8.57 11.98 -10.53
N GLY A 264 7.63 11.79 -9.61
CA GLY A 264 7.79 10.89 -8.46
C GLY A 264 8.62 11.46 -7.31
N LEU A 265 9.07 12.72 -7.38
CA LEU A 265 9.84 13.39 -6.34
C LEU A 265 8.98 14.37 -5.55
N LEU A 266 9.13 14.38 -4.23
CA LEU A 266 8.39 15.29 -3.34
C LEU A 266 9.13 16.63 -3.21
N ASN A 267 8.45 17.71 -3.55
CA ASN A 267 8.89 19.10 -3.41
C ASN A 267 8.00 19.83 -2.42
N ARG A 268 8.56 20.38 -1.34
CA ARG A 268 7.78 21.09 -0.32
C ARG A 268 7.27 22.42 -0.88
N ILE A 269 6.01 22.76 -0.58
CA ILE A 269 5.36 24.02 -0.95
C ILE A 269 4.78 24.76 0.26
#